data_AF-A0A5K3FQV6-F1
#
_entry.id   AF-A0A5K3FQV6-F1
#
_cell.length_a   1.000
_cell.length_b   1.000
_cell.length_c   1.000
_cell.angle_alpha   90.00
_cell.angle_beta   90.00
_cell.angle_gamma   90.00
#
_symmetry.space_group_name_H-M   'P 1'
#
loop_
_entity.id
_entity.type
_entity.pdbx_description
1 polymer ?
#
loop_
_entity_poly.entity_id
_entity_poly.type
_entity_poly.pdbx_seq_one_letter_code
_entity_poly.pdbx_strand_id
1 'polypeptide(L)'
;MKKCAKVAEEHLSRGSSVVIDNTNVDAESRAPFVGMAKRLGVAVYACLMATSLEHSRHNEMFRQLTSEKHTKINSVVFNMMKAKYKAPTKDEGFAEVMEIPFVPDLPDKHRELYFQYLLEK
;
A
#
# COMPACT_ATOMS: atom_id res chain seq x y z
N MET A 1 -7.17 10.30 8.72
CA MET A 1 -7.89 9.01 8.87
C MET A 1 -9.42 9.15 8.94
N LYS A 2 -10.00 10.00 9.80
CA LYS A 2 -11.46 10.07 10.00
C LYS A 2 -12.31 10.23 8.73
N LYS A 3 -11.83 10.97 7.72
CA LYS A 3 -12.55 11.17 6.44
C LYS A 3 -12.59 9.90 5.56
N CYS A 4 -11.48 9.16 5.47
CA CYS A 4 -11.38 7.93 4.68
C CYS A 4 -12.26 6.83 5.26
N ALA A 5 -12.20 6.61 6.58
CA ALA A 5 -13.04 5.63 7.25
C ALA A 5 -14.53 5.94 7.08
N LYS A 6 -14.93 7.21 7.19
CA LYS A 6 -16.33 7.62 6.98
C LYS A 6 -16.83 7.29 5.56
N VAL A 7 -16.06 7.64 4.53
CA VAL A 7 -16.43 7.34 3.13
C VAL A 7 -16.49 5.83 2.89
N ALA A 8 -15.53 5.07 3.43
CA ALA A 8 -15.54 3.62 3.33
C ALA A 8 -16.82 3.02 3.95
N GLU A 9 -17.21 3.47 5.13
CA GLU A 9 -18.44 3.03 5.81
C GLU A 9 -19.71 3.35 5.01
N GLU A 10 -19.80 4.54 4.42
CA GLU A 10 -20.93 4.94 3.58
C GLU A 10 -21.08 4.03 2.35
N HIS A 11 -19.98 3.67 1.70
CA HIS A 11 -19.99 2.75 0.55
C HIS A 11 -20.30 1.30 0.95
N LEU A 12 -19.68 0.81 2.04
CA LEU A 12 -19.94 -0.54 2.55
C LEU A 12 -21.41 -0.71 2.97
N SER A 13 -21.99 0.31 3.61
CA SER A 13 -23.41 0.30 4.03
C SER A 13 -24.39 0.27 2.85
N ARG A 14 -23.94 0.68 1.66
CA ARG A 14 -24.71 0.59 0.40
C ARG A 14 -24.46 -0.73 -0.35
N GLY A 15 -23.72 -1.67 0.24
CA GLY A 15 -23.38 -2.95 -0.37
C GLY A 15 -22.25 -2.89 -1.41
N SER A 16 -21.53 -1.76 -1.51
CA SER A 16 -20.38 -1.64 -2.41
C SER A 16 -19.13 -2.26 -1.78
N SER A 17 -18.26 -2.87 -2.58
CA SER A 17 -16.91 -3.23 -2.15
C SER A 17 -15.99 -2.01 -2.08
N VAL A 18 -15.08 -1.97 -1.11
CA VAL A 18 -14.17 -0.84 -0.88
C VAL A 18 -12.73 -1.31 -0.76
N VAL A 19 -11.81 -0.58 -1.38
CA VAL A 19 -10.35 -0.74 -1.18
C VAL A 19 -9.82 0.47 -0.42
N ILE A 20 -9.05 0.22 0.64
CA ILE A 20 -8.39 1.26 1.41
C ILE A 20 -6.95 1.41 0.92
N ASP A 21 -6.74 2.31 -0.05
CA ASP A 21 -5.43 2.62 -0.61
C ASP A 21 -4.68 3.65 0.27
N ASN A 22 -4.13 3.16 1.38
CA ASN A 22 -3.24 3.91 2.28
C ASN A 22 -2.06 3.03 2.69
N THR A 23 -1.02 3.64 3.25
CA THR A 23 0.19 2.93 3.66
C THR A 23 -0.01 1.91 4.78
N ASN A 24 -0.94 2.15 5.71
CA ASN A 24 -1.42 1.17 6.72
C ASN A 24 -0.30 0.31 7.36
N VAL A 25 0.77 0.98 7.79
CA VAL A 25 2.07 0.35 8.11
C VAL A 25 2.04 -0.55 9.34
N ASP A 26 1.11 -0.34 10.26
CA ASP A 26 1.02 -1.03 11.54
C ASP A 26 -0.41 -1.44 11.90
N ALA A 27 -0.56 -2.27 12.94
CA ALA A 27 -1.87 -2.76 13.36
C ALA A 27 -2.80 -1.63 13.84
N GLU A 28 -2.25 -0.59 14.47
CA GLU A 28 -3.03 0.56 14.95
C GLU A 28 -3.67 1.34 13.79
N SER A 29 -2.94 1.57 12.70
CA SER A 29 -3.47 2.24 11.51
C SER A 29 -4.50 1.39 10.75
N ARG A 30 -4.45 0.06 10.87
CA ARG A 30 -5.41 -0.89 10.26
C ARG A 30 -6.67 -1.10 11.09
N ALA A 31 -6.56 -1.01 12.42
CA ALA A 31 -7.65 -1.32 13.36
C ALA A 31 -8.99 -0.61 13.09
N PRO A 32 -9.04 0.68 12.70
CA PRO A 32 -10.31 1.34 12.39
C PRO A 32 -11.09 0.69 11.24
N PHE A 33 -10.39 0.19 10.22
CA PHE A 33 -11.00 -0.44 9.05
C PHE A 33 -11.44 -1.87 9.35
N VAL A 34 -10.62 -2.63 10.08
CA VAL A 34 -10.98 -3.99 10.50
C VAL A 34 -12.17 -3.97 11.47
N GLY A 35 -12.18 -3.05 12.43
CA GLY A 35 -13.30 -2.86 13.35
C GLY A 35 -14.59 -2.43 12.65
N MET A 36 -14.49 -1.60 11.62
CA MET A 36 -15.64 -1.22 10.79
C MET A 36 -16.22 -2.41 10.03
N ALA A 37 -15.37 -3.21 9.37
CA ALA A 37 -15.81 -4.40 8.65
C ALA A 37 -16.52 -5.40 9.59
N LYS A 38 -15.94 -5.64 10.77
CA LYS A 38 -16.55 -6.47 11.81
C LYS A 38 -17.93 -5.97 12.24
N ARG A 39 -18.08 -4.65 12.48
CA ARG A 39 -19.35 -4.05 12.88
C ARG A 39 -20.42 -4.15 11.79
N LEU A 40 -20.03 -4.03 10.52
CA LEU A 40 -20.93 -4.15 9.38
C LEU A 40 -21.17 -5.61 8.95
N GLY A 41 -20.52 -6.58 9.59
CA GLY A 41 -20.66 -7.99 9.25
C GLY A 41 -20.10 -8.37 7.88
N VAL A 42 -19.13 -7.61 7.37
CA VAL A 42 -18.50 -7.86 6.06
C VAL A 42 -17.09 -8.41 6.22
N ALA A 43 -16.66 -9.24 5.28
CA ALA A 43 -15.30 -9.75 5.26
C ALA A 43 -14.29 -8.63 4.97
N VAL A 44 -13.11 -8.72 5.58
CA VAL A 44 -11.98 -7.82 5.35
C VAL A 44 -10.72 -8.63 5.05
N TYR A 45 -9.99 -8.18 4.05
CA TYR A 45 -8.80 -8.84 3.54
C TYR A 45 -7.61 -7.89 3.59
N ALA A 46 -6.43 -8.41 3.88
CA ALA A 46 -5.18 -7.66 3.78
C ALA A 46 -4.44 -8.06 2.51
N CYS A 47 -4.16 -7.10 1.63
CA CYS A 47 -3.25 -7.28 0.51
C CYS A 47 -1.86 -6.76 0.92
N LEU A 48 -0.97 -7.67 1.30
CA LEU A 48 0.40 -7.35 1.65
C LEU A 48 1.24 -7.22 0.37
N MET A 49 1.57 -5.99 -0.01
CA MET A 49 2.48 -5.75 -1.13
C MET A 49 3.91 -6.17 -0.73
N ALA A 50 4.42 -7.26 -1.32
CA ALA A 50 5.74 -7.84 -1.02
C ALA A 50 6.91 -7.08 -1.68
N THR A 51 6.74 -5.77 -1.91
CA THR A 51 7.76 -4.91 -2.51
C THR A 51 8.83 -4.60 -1.47
N SER A 52 10.08 -4.95 -1.77
CA SER A 52 11.21 -4.62 -0.90
C SER A 52 11.41 -3.11 -0.79
N LEU A 53 12.13 -2.67 0.25
CA LEU A 53 12.52 -1.28 0.41
C LEU A 53 13.33 -0.77 -0.79
N GLU A 54 14.27 -1.58 -1.27
CA GLU A 54 15.11 -1.24 -2.43
C GLU A 54 14.26 -1.11 -3.70
N HIS A 55 13.33 -2.04 -3.96
CA HIS A 55 12.41 -1.91 -5.08
C HIS A 55 11.51 -0.69 -4.96
N SER A 56 11.06 -0.34 -3.75
CA SER A 56 10.24 0.85 -3.52
C SER A 56 11.01 2.14 -3.81
N ARG A 57 12.28 2.23 -3.42
CA ARG A 57 13.16 3.36 -3.73
C ARG A 57 13.50 3.42 -5.22
N HIS A 58 13.73 2.27 -5.84
CA HIS A 58 13.95 2.16 -7.27
C HIS A 58 12.71 2.66 -8.06
N ASN A 59 11.52 2.21 -7.69
CA ASN A 59 10.25 2.65 -8.30
C ASN A 59 10.02 4.14 -8.14
N GLU A 60 10.37 4.69 -6.98
CA GLU A 60 10.29 6.13 -6.71
C GLU A 60 11.22 6.93 -7.64
N MET A 61 12.46 6.48 -7.83
CA MET A 61 13.39 7.11 -8.77
C MET A 61 12.89 6.98 -10.21
N PHE A 62 12.44 5.80 -10.61
CA PHE A 62 11.87 5.59 -11.94
C PHE A 62 10.70 6.55 -12.22
N ARG A 63 9.76 6.69 -11.27
CA ARG A 63 8.63 7.63 -11.41
C ARG A 63 9.07 9.10 -11.48
N GLN A 64 10.12 9.50 -10.76
CA GLN A 64 10.71 10.83 -10.90
C GLN A 64 11.26 11.08 -12.30
N LEU A 65 11.82 10.05 -12.95
CA LEU A 65 12.41 10.16 -14.29
C LEU A 65 11.36 10.09 -15.42
N THR A 66 10.25 9.39 -15.22
CA THR A 66 9.30 9.07 -16.33
C THR A 66 7.93 9.73 -16.21
N SER A 67 7.56 10.31 -15.07
CA SER A 67 6.22 10.85 -14.82
C SER A 67 6.25 12.31 -14.39
N GLU A 68 5.72 13.20 -15.23
CA GLU A 68 5.58 14.63 -14.94
C GLU A 68 4.66 14.92 -13.75
N LYS A 69 3.72 14.02 -13.45
CA LYS A 69 2.74 14.16 -12.36
C LYS A 69 3.25 13.63 -11.01
N HIS A 70 4.45 13.05 -10.97
CA HIS A 70 4.95 12.38 -9.78
C HIS A 70 5.55 13.37 -8.78
N THR A 71 5.02 13.39 -7.56
CA THR A 71 5.59 14.17 -6.46
C THR A 71 6.64 13.33 -5.73
N LYS A 72 7.87 13.85 -5.66
CA LYS A 72 8.99 13.19 -5.01
C LYS A 72 8.66 12.77 -3.57
N ILE A 73 8.93 11.50 -3.27
CA ILE A 73 8.87 10.95 -1.91
C ILE A 73 10.26 10.99 -1.28
N ASN A 74 10.38 11.65 -0.13
CA ASN A 74 11.68 11.78 0.56
C ASN A 74 12.12 10.44 1.18
N SER A 75 13.42 10.12 1.06
CA SER A 75 14.10 9.00 1.73
C SER A 75 13.73 8.79 3.21
N VAL A 76 13.50 9.87 3.97
CA VAL A 76 13.11 9.80 5.38
C VAL A 76 11.77 9.06 5.57
N VAL A 77 10.84 9.20 4.63
CA VAL A 77 9.53 8.53 4.68
C VAL A 77 9.71 7.02 4.59
N PHE A 78 10.56 6.53 3.68
CA PHE A 78 10.84 5.11 3.53
C PHE A 78 11.44 4.50 4.81
N ASN A 79 12.40 5.19 5.43
CA ASN A 79 13.02 4.74 6.68
C ASN A 79 12.02 4.75 7.85
N MET A 80 11.19 5.79 7.94
CA MET A 80 10.12 5.85 8.94
C MET A 80 9.12 4.70 8.77
N MET A 81 8.69 4.42 7.53
CA MET A 81 7.76 3.31 7.24
C MET A 81 8.39 1.97 7.59
N LYS A 82 9.65 1.73 7.21
CA LYS A 82 10.39 0.51 7.57
C LYS A 82 10.44 0.29 9.08
N ALA A 83 10.71 1.36 9.84
CA ALA A 83 10.81 1.29 11.30
C ALA A 83 9.46 0.99 11.98
N LYS A 84 8.36 1.54 11.45
CA LYS A 84 7.01 1.34 12.00
C LYS A 84 6.33 0.06 11.53
N TYR A 85 6.81 -0.53 10.42
CA TYR A 85 6.13 -1.63 9.77
C TYR A 85 5.89 -2.83 10.71
N LYS A 86 4.63 -3.29 10.74
CA LYS A 86 4.19 -4.55 11.34
C LYS A 86 3.38 -5.32 10.32
N ALA A 87 3.83 -6.52 9.97
CA ALA A 87 3.15 -7.38 9.03
C ALA A 87 1.70 -7.66 9.48
N PRO A 88 0.72 -7.62 8.57
CA PRO A 88 -0.66 -7.94 8.89
C PRO A 88 -0.81 -9.41 9.30
N THR A 89 -1.61 -9.68 10.33
CA THR A 89 -1.90 -11.06 10.77
C THR A 89 -3.39 -11.33 10.86
N LYS A 90 -3.79 -12.61 10.85
CA LYS A 90 -5.20 -13.00 11.03
C LYS A 90 -5.76 -12.57 12.39
N ASP A 91 -4.91 -12.42 13.41
CA ASP A 91 -5.31 -11.99 14.75
C ASP A 91 -5.87 -10.56 14.78
N GLU A 92 -5.54 -9.73 13.79
CA GLU A 92 -6.14 -8.40 13.64
C GLU A 92 -7.63 -8.47 13.27
N GLY A 93 -8.10 -9.60 12.72
CA GLY A 93 -9.48 -9.81 12.26
C GLY A 93 -9.64 -9.92 10.74
N PHE A 94 -8.54 -10.09 10.00
CA PHE A 94 -8.59 -10.37 8.56
C PHE A 94 -9.08 -11.79 8.28
N ALA A 95 -9.98 -11.93 7.31
CA ALA A 95 -10.39 -13.23 6.78
C ALA A 95 -9.19 -13.94 6.13
N GLU A 96 -8.39 -13.19 5.37
CA GLU A 96 -7.16 -13.66 4.76
C GLU A 96 -6.14 -12.52 4.61
N VAL A 97 -4.86 -12.90 4.68
CA VAL A 97 -3.73 -12.05 4.36
C VAL A 97 -3.11 -12.60 3.09
N MET A 98 -3.29 -11.88 1.98
CA MET A 98 -2.76 -12.25 0.66
C MET A 98 -1.45 -11.51 0.43
N GLU A 99 -0.40 -12.27 0.14
CA GLU A 99 0.87 -11.68 -0.29
C GLU A 99 0.83 -11.41 -1.80
N ILE A 100 1.08 -10.17 -2.19
CA ILE A 100 1.07 -9.71 -3.58
C ILE A 100 2.52 -9.51 -4.02
N PRO A 101 3.05 -10.37 -4.90
CA PRO A 101 4.43 -10.25 -5.36
C PRO A 101 4.62 -8.97 -6.16
N PHE A 102 5.81 -8.39 -6.05
CA PHE A 102 6.16 -7.24 -6.88
C PHE A 102 6.48 -7.70 -8.31
N VAL A 103 5.64 -7.27 -9.26
CA VAL A 103 5.84 -7.48 -10.70
C VAL A 103 5.77 -6.11 -11.39
N PRO A 104 6.84 -5.64 -12.05
CA PRO A 104 6.82 -4.38 -12.77
C PRO A 104 5.82 -4.43 -13.94
N ASP A 105 4.88 -3.49 -13.97
CA ASP A 105 3.99 -3.23 -15.10
C ASP A 105 4.38 -1.90 -15.74
N LEU A 106 4.95 -1.95 -16.94
CA LEU A 106 5.65 -0.83 -17.56
C LEU A 106 5.33 -0.76 -19.06
N PRO A 107 5.12 0.45 -19.61
CA PRO A 107 5.03 0.61 -21.06
C PRO A 107 6.40 0.33 -21.70
N ASP A 108 6.40 -0.26 -22.90
CA ASP A 108 7.62 -0.70 -23.60
C ASP A 108 8.70 0.39 -23.69
N LYS A 109 8.29 1.65 -23.93
CA LYS A 109 9.20 2.80 -24.05
C LYS A 109 10.08 3.09 -22.83
N HIS A 110 9.75 2.56 -21.66
CA HIS A 110 10.53 2.76 -20.43
C HIS A 110 11.10 1.47 -19.84
N ARG A 111 10.90 0.35 -20.53
CA ARG A 111 11.32 -0.98 -20.05
C ARG A 111 12.83 -1.06 -19.85
N GLU A 112 13.60 -0.57 -20.81
CA GLU A 112 15.07 -0.56 -20.72
C GLU A 112 15.56 0.29 -19.54
N LEU A 113 14.99 1.48 -19.33
CA LEU A 113 15.34 2.36 -18.22
C LEU A 113 15.07 1.69 -16.86
N TYR A 114 13.92 1.03 -16.72
CA TYR A 114 13.54 0.40 -15.47
C TYR A 114 14.52 -0.71 -15.05
N PHE A 115 15.08 -1.47 -15.99
CA PHE A 115 16.02 -2.55 -15.66
C PHE A 115 17.48 -2.07 -15.47
N GLN A 116 17.72 -0.75 -15.36
CA GLN A 116 19.01 -0.19 -14.99
C GLN A 116 19.16 0.00 -13.47
N TYR A 117 20.39 0.19 -13.00
CA TYR A 117 20.66 0.58 -11.61
C TYR A 117 20.36 2.07 -11.41
N LEU A 118 19.14 2.38 -10.97
CA LEU A 118 18.69 3.77 -10.76
C LEU A 118 19.08 4.36 -9.40
N LEU A 119 19.59 3.54 -8.48
CA LEU A 119 20.01 3.98 -7.15
C LEU A 119 21.54 4.06 -7.11
N GLU A 120 22.07 5.12 -6.49
CA GLU A 120 23.49 5.23 -6.16
C GLU A 120 23.89 4.12 -5.16
N LYS A 121 25.16 3.70 -5.21
CA LYS A 121 25.72 2.72 -4.28
C LYS A 121 25.93 3.31 -2.89
#